data_AF-A0A0U9HBK8-F1
#
_entry.id   AF-A0A0U9HBK8-F1
#
_cell.length_a   1.000
_cell.length_b   1.000
_cell.length_c   1.000
_cell.angle_alpha   90.00
_cell.angle_beta   90.00
_cell.angle_gamma   90.00
#
_symmetry.space_group_name_H-M   'P 1'
#
loop_
_entity.id
_entity.type
_entity.pdbx_description
1 polymer ?
#
loop_
_entity_poly.entity_id
_entity_poly.type
_entity_poly.pdbx_seq_one_letter_code
_entity_poly.pdbx_strand_id
1 'polypeptide(L)'
;MVEAWLIELAKGMAKLFINPLLYWSIIVLLFAGYRRIKRERQNFGTKIFDVFSEWKSTWLFSILTGLLVSAVMIGAGFVLSYTSLLLLSVVAILFSLSGRFMFLSPVYTVGISFLLLLFVPTLLGNQQWIREDLFDPINLAAFPVLLGILLIAEGWLIKRTNMRDTYPGLSLSNRGIWVGEHHLKKLAIIPFFLLLPSGLITPFADYWPYVSFGEQTYSLILFPFLLGVDYKVRGRYPKEAADKLAVPIILLGIGTTAIAIGGVFFAPLSLAAVIVTIFGKEYINYRHRNSERLRRCYFHPMNNGLKVLGVIPGTPADRLGIEVGENIMKVNGQMVNSIDSFYQSLQASGAYFKLDIEDLNGEIRFVQGALYQGDHHELGILFSDTPYRRKQA
;
A
#
# COMPACT_ATOMS: atom_id res chain seq x y z
N MET A 1 8.77 16.96 35.01
CA MET A 1 8.49 15.77 34.17
C MET A 1 7.54 16.08 33.01
N VAL A 2 6.28 16.47 33.25
CA VAL A 2 5.30 16.74 32.16
C VAL A 2 5.79 17.80 31.15
N GLU A 3 6.42 18.87 31.64
CA GLU A 3 7.00 19.93 30.80
C GLU A 3 8.05 19.39 29.81
N ALA A 4 8.96 18.52 30.25
CA ALA A 4 9.98 17.92 29.40
C ALA A 4 9.36 17.06 28.29
N TRP A 5 8.31 16.29 28.61
CA TRP A 5 7.56 15.50 27.63
C TRP A 5 6.87 16.38 26.59
N LEU A 6 6.22 17.48 27.00
CA LEU A 6 5.56 18.42 26.08
C LEU A 6 6.57 19.11 25.16
N ILE A 7 7.71 19.54 25.71
CA ILE A 7 8.80 20.16 24.95
C ILE A 7 9.35 19.16 23.92
N GLU A 8 9.63 17.92 24.33
CA GLU A 8 10.17 16.90 23.41
C GLU A 8 9.15 16.46 22.36
N LEU A 9 7.85 16.45 22.68
CA LEU A 9 6.79 16.19 21.70
C LEU A 9 6.76 17.31 20.63
N ALA A 10 6.80 18.58 21.05
CA ALA A 10 6.86 19.71 20.13
C ALA A 10 8.13 19.70 19.26
N LYS A 11 9.30 19.43 19.86
CA LYS A 11 10.56 19.26 19.13
C LYS A 11 10.50 18.08 18.16
N GLY A 12 9.92 16.96 18.58
CA GLY A 12 9.75 15.76 17.75
C GLY A 12 8.89 16.02 16.52
N MET A 13 7.81 16.80 16.68
CA MET A 13 6.99 17.28 15.56
C MET A 13 7.76 18.24 14.65
N ALA A 14 8.56 19.15 15.20
CA ALA A 14 9.40 20.04 14.39
C ALA A 14 10.45 19.26 13.58
N LYS A 15 11.09 18.25 14.19
CA LYS A 15 12.07 17.36 13.52
C LYS A 15 11.47 16.60 12.33
N LEU A 16 10.16 16.33 12.31
CA LEU A 16 9.48 15.72 11.16
C LEU A 16 9.67 16.53 9.87
N PHE A 17 9.58 17.86 9.96
CA PHE A 17 9.72 18.76 8.80
C PHE A 17 11.16 18.89 8.33
N ILE A 18 12.13 18.46 9.12
CA ILE A 18 13.55 18.41 8.74
C ILE A 18 13.87 17.04 8.10
N ASN A 19 13.05 16.02 8.35
CA ASN A 19 13.31 14.67 7.87
C ASN A 19 13.18 14.59 6.33
N PRO A 20 14.25 14.23 5.59
CA PRO A 20 14.22 14.17 4.13
C PRO A 20 13.23 13.12 3.60
N LEU A 21 12.94 12.08 4.39
CA LEU A 21 12.02 11.02 4.01
C LEU A 21 10.58 11.53 3.81
N LEU A 22 10.19 12.59 4.52
CA LEU A 22 8.88 13.23 4.35
C LEU A 22 8.76 13.82 2.95
N TYR A 23 9.70 14.66 2.52
CA TYR A 23 9.67 15.27 1.19
C TYR A 23 9.83 14.23 0.08
N TRP A 24 10.69 13.23 0.32
CA TRP A 24 10.87 12.11 -0.58
C TRP A 24 9.57 11.33 -0.82
N SER A 25 8.75 11.14 0.23
CA SER A 25 7.44 10.48 0.09
C SER A 25 6.51 11.19 -0.90
N ILE A 26 6.53 12.52 -0.92
CA ILE A 26 5.72 13.33 -1.84
C ILE A 26 6.21 13.12 -3.28
N ILE A 27 7.53 13.10 -3.49
CA ILE A 27 8.14 12.83 -4.80
C ILE A 27 7.73 11.44 -5.31
N VAL A 28 7.81 10.41 -4.44
CA VAL A 28 7.41 9.04 -4.77
C VAL A 28 5.93 8.97 -5.14
N LEU A 29 5.05 9.68 -4.42
CA LEU A 29 3.62 9.76 -4.73
C LEU A 29 3.37 10.41 -6.10
N LEU A 30 3.97 11.57 -6.37
CA LEU A 30 3.84 12.27 -7.64
C LEU A 30 4.29 11.40 -8.82
N PHE A 31 5.46 10.75 -8.68
CA PHE A 31 6.01 9.89 -9.71
C PHE A 31 5.17 8.63 -9.95
N ALA A 32 4.66 8.02 -8.89
CA ALA A 32 3.78 6.86 -8.97
C ALA A 32 2.46 7.22 -9.65
N GLY A 33 1.84 8.34 -9.28
CA GLY A 33 0.62 8.86 -9.90
C GLY A 33 0.82 9.18 -11.37
N TYR A 34 1.91 9.85 -11.73
CA TYR A 34 2.26 10.12 -13.12
C TYR A 34 2.41 8.84 -13.96
N ARG A 35 3.16 7.85 -13.46
CA ARG A 35 3.32 6.55 -14.13
C ARG A 35 1.99 5.81 -14.29
N ARG A 36 1.10 5.91 -13.29
CA ARG A 36 -0.23 5.31 -13.34
C ARG A 36 -1.10 5.97 -14.40
N ILE A 37 -1.21 7.30 -14.39
CA ILE A 37 -2.00 8.07 -15.37
C ILE A 37 -1.50 7.81 -16.80
N LYS A 38 -0.18 7.71 -16.99
CA LYS A 38 0.39 7.33 -18.29
C LYS A 38 -0.10 5.95 -18.75
N ARG A 39 -0.18 4.97 -17.84
CA ARG A 39 -0.72 3.63 -18.12
C ARG A 39 -2.22 3.65 -18.37
N GLU A 40 -2.98 4.43 -17.61
CA GLU A 40 -4.43 4.63 -17.80
C GLU A 40 -4.72 5.16 -19.20
N ARG A 41 -4.03 6.22 -19.63
CA ARG A 41 -4.16 6.77 -20.99
C ARG A 41 -3.75 5.79 -22.09
N GLN A 42 -2.73 4.97 -21.84
CA GLN A 42 -2.31 3.93 -22.80
C GLN A 42 -3.33 2.80 -22.94
N ASN A 43 -3.97 2.41 -21.84
CA ASN A 43 -4.95 1.34 -21.81
C ASN A 43 -6.34 1.80 -22.29
N PHE A 44 -6.80 2.95 -21.81
CA PHE A 44 -8.19 3.40 -21.92
C PHE A 44 -8.35 4.76 -22.63
N GLY A 45 -7.26 5.41 -23.05
CA GLY A 45 -7.30 6.72 -23.73
C GLY A 45 -7.56 7.92 -22.80
N THR A 46 -8.05 7.67 -21.58
CA THR A 46 -8.40 8.71 -20.61
C THR A 46 -7.69 8.53 -19.26
N LYS A 47 -7.71 9.59 -18.44
CA LYS A 47 -7.29 9.56 -17.03
C LYS A 47 -8.48 9.07 -16.20
N ILE A 48 -8.26 8.07 -15.35
CA ILE A 48 -9.30 7.51 -14.48
C ILE A 48 -9.19 8.13 -13.09
N PHE A 49 -7.98 8.15 -12.51
CA PHE A 49 -7.75 8.57 -11.14
C PHE A 49 -6.78 9.76 -11.04
N ASP A 50 -6.90 10.57 -9.98
CA ASP A 50 -6.03 11.71 -9.69
C ASP A 50 -4.65 11.32 -9.19
N VAL A 51 -3.66 12.20 -9.36
CA VAL A 51 -2.24 11.93 -9.07
C VAL A 51 -1.99 11.33 -7.67
N PHE A 52 -2.77 11.71 -6.66
CA PHE A 52 -2.58 11.28 -5.26
C PHE A 52 -3.52 10.13 -4.80
N SER A 53 -4.18 9.43 -5.73
CA SER A 53 -5.14 8.39 -5.36
C SER A 53 -4.55 7.24 -4.52
N GLU A 54 -3.23 6.95 -4.61
CA GLU A 54 -2.59 5.91 -3.80
C GLU A 54 -2.55 6.26 -2.30
N TRP A 55 -2.63 7.54 -1.95
CA TRP A 55 -2.57 8.06 -0.58
C TRP A 55 -3.95 8.46 0.00
N LYS A 56 -4.90 8.89 -0.85
CA LYS A 56 -6.18 9.49 -0.42
C LYS A 56 -6.99 8.67 0.62
N SER A 57 -6.92 7.34 0.57
CA SER A 57 -7.65 6.43 1.47
C SER A 57 -6.78 5.87 2.61
N THR A 58 -5.55 6.37 2.81
CA THR A 58 -4.61 5.84 3.82
C THR A 58 -4.28 6.82 4.94
N TRP A 59 -4.72 8.08 4.87
CA TRP A 59 -4.38 9.10 5.88
C TRP A 59 -4.87 8.76 7.29
N LEU A 60 -6.17 8.46 7.45
CA LEU A 60 -6.74 8.08 8.75
C LEU A 60 -6.12 6.78 9.29
N PHE A 61 -5.91 5.80 8.40
CA PHE A 61 -5.18 4.58 8.73
C PHE A 61 -3.78 4.89 9.26
N SER A 62 -3.05 5.77 8.59
CA SER A 62 -1.67 6.10 8.92
C SER A 62 -1.54 6.78 10.29
N ILE A 63 -2.46 7.69 10.64
CA ILE A 63 -2.46 8.33 11.96
C ILE A 63 -2.78 7.32 13.06
N LEU A 64 -3.82 6.49 12.88
CA LEU A 64 -4.21 5.50 13.89
C LEU A 64 -3.13 4.45 14.12
N THR A 65 -2.54 3.93 13.04
CA THR A 65 -1.40 3.01 13.13
C THR A 65 -0.19 3.71 13.73
N GLY A 66 0.06 4.96 13.37
CA GLY A 66 1.16 5.76 13.91
C GLY A 66 1.06 5.93 15.43
N LEU A 67 -0.13 6.24 15.94
CA LEU A 67 -0.41 6.33 17.37
C LEU A 67 -0.22 4.97 18.07
N LEU A 68 -0.71 3.88 17.48
CA LEU A 68 -0.54 2.53 18.03
C LEU A 68 0.94 2.15 18.11
N VAL A 69 1.70 2.34 17.02
CA VAL A 69 3.14 2.06 16.98
C VAL A 69 3.87 2.93 18.01
N SER A 70 3.53 4.23 18.09
CA SER A 70 4.12 5.14 19.09
C SER A 70 3.88 4.65 20.51
N ALA A 71 2.64 4.26 20.83
CA ALA A 71 2.28 3.78 22.16
C ALA A 71 3.06 2.52 22.54
N VAL A 72 3.22 1.57 21.62
CA VAL A 72 3.99 0.34 21.87
C VAL A 72 5.48 0.63 21.98
N MET A 73 6.07 1.40 21.06
CA MET A 73 7.51 1.67 21.03
C MET A 73 7.95 2.54 22.21
N ILE A 74 7.22 3.61 22.52
CA ILE A 74 7.49 4.46 23.68
C ILE A 74 7.16 3.71 24.96
N GLY A 75 6.01 3.04 25.06
CA GLY A 75 5.58 2.34 26.28
C GLY A 75 6.54 1.22 26.68
N ALA A 76 7.06 0.47 25.70
CA ALA A 76 8.10 -0.53 25.93
C ALA A 76 9.49 0.08 26.16
N GLY A 77 9.69 1.37 25.90
CA GLY A 77 10.98 2.03 26.07
C GLY A 77 12.03 1.59 25.06
N PHE A 78 11.62 1.30 23.82
CA PHE A 78 12.56 0.98 22.75
C PHE A 78 13.23 2.25 22.25
N VAL A 79 14.53 2.36 22.52
CA VAL A 79 15.39 3.45 22.06
C VAL A 79 16.09 3.03 20.77
N LEU A 80 16.01 3.88 19.74
CA LEU A 80 16.69 3.70 18.46
C LEU A 80 17.80 4.75 18.32
N SER A 81 18.94 4.36 17.77
CA SER A 81 20.04 5.29 17.49
C SER A 81 19.75 6.13 16.23
N TYR A 82 20.42 7.27 16.11
CA TYR A 82 20.36 8.09 14.89
C TYR A 82 20.78 7.30 13.65
N THR A 83 21.81 6.45 13.79
CA THR A 83 22.29 5.53 12.74
C THR A 83 21.19 4.59 12.26
N SER A 84 20.39 4.06 13.19
CA SER A 84 19.28 3.15 12.89
C SER A 84 18.21 3.84 12.04
N LEU A 85 17.83 5.07 12.38
CA LEU A 85 16.82 5.85 11.64
C LEU A 85 17.33 6.34 10.29
N LEU A 86 18.60 6.75 10.21
CA LEU A 86 19.24 7.15 8.97
C LEU A 86 19.28 5.96 8.01
N LEU A 87 19.71 4.79 8.46
CA LEU A 87 19.75 3.59 7.63
C LEU A 87 18.36 3.18 7.16
N LEU A 88 17.35 3.17 8.04
CA LEU A 88 15.95 2.92 7.66
C LEU A 88 15.49 3.88 6.55
N SER A 89 15.83 5.16 6.67
CA SER A 89 15.48 6.18 5.68
C SER A 89 16.18 5.94 4.35
N VAL A 90 17.48 5.64 4.36
CA VAL A 90 18.26 5.33 3.17
C VAL A 90 17.72 4.08 2.46
N VAL A 91 17.45 3.00 3.20
CA VAL A 91 16.89 1.77 2.64
C VAL A 91 15.51 2.01 2.04
N ALA A 92 14.64 2.77 2.71
CA ALA A 92 13.33 3.15 2.19
C ALA A 92 13.44 3.99 0.90
N ILE A 93 14.36 4.97 0.86
CA ILE A 93 14.63 5.76 -0.34
C ILE A 93 15.11 4.85 -1.48
N LEU A 94 16.11 4.00 -1.25
CA LEU A 94 16.65 3.08 -2.26
C LEU A 94 15.58 2.14 -2.82
N PHE A 95 14.74 1.55 -1.98
CA PHE A 95 13.66 0.68 -2.46
C PHE A 95 12.55 1.42 -3.18
N SER A 96 12.24 2.65 -2.79
CA SER A 96 11.25 3.45 -3.50
C SER A 96 11.68 3.83 -4.94
N LEU A 97 12.99 3.94 -5.22
CA LEU A 97 13.52 4.26 -6.55
C LEU A 97 13.14 3.22 -7.61
N SER A 98 12.95 1.97 -7.20
CA SER A 98 12.44 0.91 -8.08
C SER A 98 11.06 1.25 -8.70
N GLY A 99 10.30 2.16 -8.06
CA GLY A 99 8.95 2.56 -8.43
C GLY A 99 7.89 1.48 -8.21
N ARG A 100 8.23 0.38 -7.53
CA ARG A 100 7.29 -0.68 -7.12
C ARG A 100 7.07 -0.58 -5.62
N PHE A 101 5.82 -0.37 -5.20
CA PHE A 101 5.52 -0.19 -3.77
C PHE A 101 5.67 -1.47 -2.96
N MET A 102 5.75 -2.64 -3.61
CA MET A 102 6.04 -3.92 -2.98
C MET A 102 7.33 -3.90 -2.14
N PHE A 103 8.38 -3.20 -2.59
CA PHE A 103 9.65 -3.12 -1.86
C PHE A 103 9.60 -2.18 -0.64
N LEU A 104 8.52 -1.40 -0.50
CA LEU A 104 8.24 -0.57 0.67
C LEU A 104 7.42 -1.31 1.74
N SER A 105 7.25 -2.63 1.62
CA SER A 105 6.76 -3.45 2.73
C SER A 105 7.75 -3.37 3.91
N PRO A 106 7.26 -3.37 5.18
CA PRO A 106 8.12 -3.39 6.37
C PRO A 106 9.11 -4.54 6.37
N VAL A 107 8.76 -5.68 5.76
CA VAL A 107 9.64 -6.85 5.65
C VAL A 107 10.94 -6.54 4.93
N TYR A 108 10.86 -5.76 3.85
CA TYR A 108 12.06 -5.37 3.11
C TYR A 108 12.72 -4.17 3.76
N THR A 109 11.99 -3.11 4.10
CA THR A 109 12.59 -1.89 4.66
C THR A 109 13.19 -2.10 6.05
N VAL A 110 12.39 -2.57 7.01
CA VAL A 110 12.85 -2.83 8.40
C VAL A 110 13.72 -4.08 8.47
N GLY A 111 13.33 -5.16 7.80
CA GLY A 111 14.08 -6.42 7.82
C GLY A 111 15.48 -6.30 7.21
N ILE A 112 15.62 -5.63 6.06
CA ILE A 112 16.95 -5.44 5.45
C ILE A 112 17.77 -4.42 6.25
N SER A 113 17.14 -3.38 6.80
CA SER A 113 17.84 -2.46 7.71
C SER A 113 18.38 -3.18 8.94
N PHE A 114 17.62 -4.09 9.54
CA PHE A 114 18.09 -4.93 10.64
C PHE A 114 19.30 -5.78 10.23
N LEU A 115 19.23 -6.46 9.08
CA LEU A 115 20.34 -7.28 8.59
C LEU A 115 21.59 -6.44 8.34
N LEU A 116 21.45 -5.25 7.75
CA LEU A 116 22.56 -4.35 7.52
C LEU A 116 23.17 -3.85 8.83
N LEU A 117 22.34 -3.52 9.83
CA LEU A 117 22.81 -3.08 11.16
C LEU A 117 23.66 -4.12 11.89
N LEU A 118 23.47 -5.42 11.62
CA LEU A 118 24.33 -6.46 12.18
C LEU A 118 25.79 -6.35 11.68
N PHE A 119 25.98 -5.85 10.46
CA PHE A 119 27.31 -5.69 9.84
C PHE A 119 27.86 -4.27 9.97
N VAL A 120 27.05 -3.28 10.36
CA VAL A 120 27.50 -1.89 10.50
C VAL A 120 28.72 -1.77 11.44
N PRO A 121 28.72 -2.33 12.67
CA PRO A 121 29.87 -2.22 13.56
C PRO A 121 31.16 -2.82 12.98
N THR A 122 31.05 -3.93 12.25
CA THR A 122 32.22 -4.63 11.67
C THR A 122 32.73 -3.97 10.40
N LEU A 123 31.84 -3.41 9.57
CA LEU A 123 32.20 -2.76 8.30
C LEU A 123 32.78 -1.36 8.50
N LEU A 124 32.28 -0.63 9.48
CA LEU A 124 32.56 0.79 9.65
C LEU A 124 33.49 1.09 10.85
N GLY A 125 33.73 0.12 11.75
CA GLY A 125 34.55 0.32 12.96
C GLY A 125 36.03 0.68 12.75
N ASN A 126 36.57 0.52 11.52
CA ASN A 126 37.96 0.88 11.17
C ASN A 126 38.05 2.08 10.21
N GLN A 127 36.95 2.81 9.97
CA GLN A 127 36.91 3.92 9.02
C GLN A 127 37.06 5.26 9.73
N GLN A 128 37.91 6.16 9.22
CA GLN A 128 38.15 7.49 9.79
C GLN A 128 37.32 8.61 9.13
N TRP A 129 36.57 8.31 8.07
CA TRP A 129 35.83 9.32 7.29
C TRP A 129 34.40 9.57 7.77
N ILE A 130 33.85 8.65 8.57
CA ILE A 130 32.48 8.72 9.09
C ILE A 130 32.54 9.07 10.57
N ARG A 131 31.66 9.99 10.94
CA ARG A 131 31.61 10.64 12.24
C ARG A 131 31.39 9.58 13.36
N GLU A 132 32.15 9.65 14.46
CA GLU A 132 32.21 8.59 15.49
C GLU A 132 30.89 8.41 16.28
N ASP A 133 30.04 9.42 16.30
CA ASP A 133 28.69 9.43 16.86
C ASP A 133 27.71 8.50 16.13
N LEU A 134 28.06 8.01 14.93
CA LEU A 134 27.25 7.05 14.20
C LEU A 134 27.48 5.59 14.66
N PHE A 135 28.38 5.34 15.60
CA PHE A 135 28.71 4.00 16.12
C PHE A 135 28.04 3.66 17.45
N ASP A 136 27.08 4.47 17.89
CA ASP A 136 26.34 4.20 19.12
C ASP A 136 25.75 2.78 19.14
N PRO A 137 25.68 2.14 20.33
CA PRO A 137 25.20 0.79 20.44
C PRO A 137 23.78 0.64 19.83
N ILE A 138 23.61 -0.38 19.00
CA ILE A 138 22.41 -0.56 18.20
C ILE A 138 21.41 -1.45 18.96
N ASN A 139 20.19 -0.95 19.19
CA ASN A 139 19.10 -1.75 19.72
C ASN A 139 18.51 -2.67 18.64
N LEU A 140 19.06 -3.86 18.51
CA LEU A 140 18.58 -4.85 17.54
C LEU A 140 17.20 -5.42 17.91
N ALA A 141 16.83 -5.46 19.19
CA ALA A 141 15.55 -6.04 19.64
C ALA A 141 14.32 -5.19 19.24
N ALA A 142 14.49 -3.88 19.07
CA ALA A 142 13.42 -2.97 18.67
C ALA A 142 12.91 -3.22 17.23
N PHE A 143 13.79 -3.67 16.32
CA PHE A 143 13.49 -3.82 14.90
C PHE A 143 12.51 -4.95 14.58
N PRO A 144 12.67 -6.19 15.08
CA PRO A 144 11.71 -7.26 14.87
C PRO A 144 10.32 -6.94 15.44
N VAL A 145 10.24 -6.23 16.57
CA VAL A 145 8.97 -5.77 17.16
C VAL A 145 8.30 -4.75 16.23
N LEU A 146 9.04 -3.73 15.80
CA LEU A 146 8.56 -2.74 14.84
C LEU A 146 8.11 -3.39 13.51
N LEU A 147 8.90 -4.33 12.99
CA LEU A 147 8.60 -5.11 11.81
C LEU A 147 7.28 -5.87 11.95
N GLY A 148 7.09 -6.60 13.07
CA GLY A 148 5.87 -7.36 13.33
C GLY A 148 4.61 -6.48 13.36
N ILE A 149 4.66 -5.37 14.10
CA ILE A 149 3.53 -4.43 14.23
C ILE A 149 3.21 -3.77 12.89
N LEU A 150 4.22 -3.29 12.16
CA LEU A 150 4.01 -2.68 10.85
C LEU A 150 3.53 -3.70 9.80
N LEU A 151 3.92 -4.96 9.91
CA LEU A 151 3.42 -6.02 9.02
C LEU A 151 1.95 -6.36 9.28
N ILE A 152 1.51 -6.35 10.54
CA ILE A 152 0.09 -6.41 10.91
C ILE A 152 -0.65 -5.23 10.26
N ALA A 153 -0.09 -4.04 10.36
CA ALA A 153 -0.67 -2.84 9.75
C ALA A 153 -0.75 -2.95 8.22
N GLU A 154 0.28 -3.49 7.55
CA GLU A 154 0.24 -3.77 6.10
C GLU A 154 -0.91 -4.71 5.73
N GLY A 155 -1.04 -5.83 6.45
CA GLY A 155 -2.11 -6.78 6.21
C GLY A 155 -3.50 -6.17 6.42
N TRP A 156 -3.66 -5.30 7.41
CA TRP A 156 -4.93 -4.60 7.65
C TRP A 156 -5.23 -3.51 6.61
N LEU A 157 -4.22 -2.80 6.11
CA LEU A 157 -4.34 -1.88 4.98
C LEU A 157 -4.86 -2.60 3.73
N ILE A 158 -4.32 -3.79 3.46
CA ILE A 158 -4.79 -4.65 2.36
C ILE A 158 -6.26 -5.05 2.61
N LYS A 159 -6.61 -5.53 3.80
CA LYS A 159 -7.97 -5.96 4.16
C LYS A 159 -9.02 -4.85 3.95
N ARG A 160 -8.65 -3.61 4.30
CA ARG A 160 -9.53 -2.43 4.14
C ARG A 160 -9.69 -1.97 2.70
N THR A 161 -8.83 -2.42 1.79
CA THR A 161 -8.92 -2.02 0.39
C THR A 161 -10.23 -2.53 -0.20
N ASN A 162 -11.05 -1.59 -0.70
CA ASN A 162 -12.31 -1.86 -1.36
C ASN A 162 -12.14 -1.81 -2.88
N MET A 163 -13.17 -2.23 -3.62
CA MET A 163 -13.11 -2.25 -5.09
C MET A 163 -12.81 -0.86 -5.69
N ARG A 164 -13.44 0.19 -5.15
CA ARG A 164 -13.23 1.60 -5.56
C ARG A 164 -11.81 2.12 -5.30
N ASP A 165 -11.03 1.39 -4.50
CA ASP A 165 -9.66 1.71 -4.13
C ASP A 165 -8.61 0.98 -4.98
N THR A 166 -9.04 0.26 -6.03
CA THR A 166 -8.18 -0.52 -6.92
C THR A 166 -8.05 0.15 -8.29
N TYR A 167 -6.94 -0.11 -8.98
CA TYR A 167 -6.68 0.49 -10.29
C TYR A 167 -6.88 -0.52 -11.41
N PRO A 168 -7.81 -0.27 -12.35
CA PRO A 168 -8.02 -1.15 -13.48
C PRO A 168 -6.87 -1.04 -14.47
N GLY A 169 -6.64 -2.12 -15.20
CA GLY A 169 -5.66 -2.19 -16.26
C GLY A 169 -6.00 -3.29 -17.25
N LEU A 170 -5.26 -3.32 -18.35
CA LEU A 170 -5.38 -4.32 -19.38
C LEU A 170 -4.07 -5.10 -19.49
N SER A 171 -4.18 -6.40 -19.74
CA SER A 171 -3.02 -7.22 -20.04
C SER A 171 -3.34 -8.33 -21.01
N LEU A 172 -2.30 -8.82 -21.68
CA LEU A 172 -2.42 -9.96 -22.55
C LEU A 172 -2.51 -11.25 -21.72
N SER A 173 -3.53 -12.05 -21.97
CA SER A 173 -3.63 -13.41 -21.44
C SER A 173 -2.65 -14.35 -22.14
N ASN A 174 -2.40 -15.53 -21.55
CA ASN A 174 -1.58 -16.58 -22.18
C ASN A 174 -2.14 -17.05 -23.54
N ARG A 175 -3.42 -16.74 -23.84
CA ARG A 175 -4.11 -17.08 -25.08
C ARG A 175 -4.08 -15.97 -26.13
N GLY A 176 -3.35 -14.87 -25.88
CA GLY A 176 -3.25 -13.74 -26.81
C GLY A 176 -4.45 -12.78 -26.79
N ILE A 177 -5.44 -13.00 -25.92
CA ILE A 177 -6.62 -12.12 -25.76
C ILE A 177 -6.35 -11.09 -24.66
N TRP A 178 -6.74 -9.84 -24.87
CA TRP A 178 -6.68 -8.80 -23.85
C TRP A 178 -7.73 -9.04 -22.78
N VAL A 179 -7.29 -9.03 -21.53
CA VAL A 179 -8.11 -9.27 -20.35
C VAL A 179 -7.92 -8.15 -19.34
N GLY A 180 -8.98 -7.87 -18.59
CA GLY A 180 -8.94 -6.90 -17.51
C GLY A 180 -8.16 -7.43 -16.30
N GLU A 181 -7.49 -6.51 -15.61
CA GLU A 181 -6.77 -6.77 -14.37
C GLU A 181 -6.94 -5.60 -13.40
N HIS A 182 -6.77 -5.86 -12.11
CA HIS A 182 -6.74 -4.82 -11.08
C HIS A 182 -5.42 -4.83 -10.33
N HIS A 183 -4.98 -3.63 -9.94
CA HIS A 183 -3.79 -3.42 -9.13
C HIS A 183 -4.26 -2.93 -7.75
N LEU A 184 -4.03 -3.76 -6.73
CA LEU A 184 -4.16 -3.39 -5.32
C LEU A 184 -2.91 -2.60 -4.94
N LYS A 185 -2.97 -1.28 -5.09
CA LYS A 185 -1.80 -0.41 -4.92
C LYS A 185 -2.12 0.70 -3.93
N LYS A 186 -1.37 0.79 -2.84
CA LYS A 186 -1.51 1.86 -1.84
C LYS A 186 -0.16 2.26 -1.29
N LEU A 187 -0.04 3.52 -0.89
CA LEU A 187 1.09 4.02 -0.11
C LEU A 187 0.54 4.72 1.13
N ALA A 188 0.98 4.27 2.30
CA ALA A 188 0.70 4.88 3.59
C ALA A 188 1.98 5.54 4.11
N ILE A 189 1.86 6.77 4.58
CA ILE A 189 2.94 7.50 5.25
C ILE A 189 2.55 7.51 6.73
N ILE A 190 3.16 6.64 7.53
CA ILE A 190 2.80 6.39 8.92
C ILE A 190 3.72 7.22 9.83
N PRO A 191 3.25 8.34 10.41
CA PRO A 191 4.02 9.10 11.37
C PRO A 191 3.93 8.44 12.74
N PHE A 192 5.05 8.01 13.32
CA PHE A 192 5.09 7.53 14.71
C PHE A 192 6.27 8.07 15.49
N PHE A 193 6.09 8.24 16.78
CA PHE A 193 7.12 8.70 17.69
C PHE A 193 8.05 7.57 18.12
N LEU A 194 9.34 7.87 18.20
CA LEU A 194 10.40 6.99 18.67
C LEU A 194 11.27 7.70 19.70
N LEU A 195 11.90 6.92 20.57
CA LEU A 195 12.87 7.41 21.54
C LEU A 195 14.28 7.43 20.94
N LEU A 196 14.99 8.54 21.13
CA LEU A 196 16.39 8.72 20.79
C LEU A 196 17.23 8.87 22.08
N PRO A 197 18.47 8.35 22.12
CA PRO A 197 19.41 8.55 23.23
C PRO A 197 20.04 9.95 23.09
N SER A 198 19.27 10.96 23.44
CA SER A 198 19.68 12.36 23.54
C SER A 198 18.45 13.11 24.02
N GLY A 199 18.51 14.06 24.95
CA GLY A 199 17.36 14.92 25.23
C GLY A 199 17.16 15.29 26.70
N LEU A 200 15.89 15.41 27.10
CA LEU A 200 15.48 15.93 28.41
C LEU A 200 14.63 14.94 29.22
N ILE A 201 14.13 13.87 28.60
CA ILE A 201 13.27 12.89 29.28
C ILE A 201 14.14 11.93 30.09
N THR A 202 13.98 11.95 31.40
CA THR A 202 14.64 10.99 32.29
C THR A 202 13.80 9.70 32.43
N PRO A 203 14.42 8.56 32.77
CA PRO A 203 13.72 7.37 33.22
C PRO A 203 12.65 7.70 34.27
N PHE A 204 11.45 7.15 34.10
CA PHE A 204 10.35 7.29 35.06
C PHE A 204 10.06 6.00 35.84
N ALA A 205 10.64 4.88 35.40
CA ALA A 205 10.48 3.57 36.01
C ALA A 205 11.72 2.70 35.75
N ASP A 206 11.97 1.72 36.61
CA ASP A 206 13.17 0.87 36.52
C ASP A 206 13.24 0.01 35.24
N TYR A 207 12.06 -0.31 34.67
CA TYR A 207 11.96 -1.05 33.40
C TYR A 207 12.07 -0.16 32.16
N TRP A 208 12.09 1.17 32.33
CA TRP A 208 11.99 2.14 31.24
C TRP A 208 13.17 3.11 31.21
N PRO A 209 13.93 3.20 30.10
CA PRO A 209 13.78 2.40 28.88
C PRO A 209 14.27 0.97 29.04
N TYR A 210 13.77 0.08 28.19
CA TYR A 210 14.12 -1.33 28.22
C TYR A 210 15.62 -1.58 27.97
N VAL A 211 16.24 -0.80 27.08
CA VAL A 211 17.70 -0.76 26.90
C VAL A 211 18.16 0.67 27.14
N SER A 212 18.93 0.88 28.21
CA SER A 212 19.60 2.14 28.49
C SER A 212 21.00 2.15 27.86
N PHE A 213 21.32 3.20 27.12
CA PHE A 213 22.58 3.34 26.40
C PHE A 213 23.48 4.39 27.05
N GLY A 214 23.95 4.17 28.29
CA GLY A 214 24.89 5.08 28.99
C GLY A 214 24.32 6.47 29.36
N GLU A 215 23.65 7.14 28.43
CA GLU A 215 22.85 8.34 28.60
C GLU A 215 21.54 8.03 29.36
N GLN A 216 21.25 8.89 30.33
CA GLN A 216 20.05 8.84 31.16
C GLN A 216 18.95 9.78 30.67
N THR A 217 19.06 10.29 29.43
CA THR A 217 18.13 11.26 28.88
C THR A 217 17.72 10.93 27.47
N TYR A 218 16.42 11.10 27.17
CA TYR A 218 15.82 10.72 25.91
C TYR A 218 15.04 11.88 25.27
N SER A 219 14.89 11.82 23.95
CA SER A 219 14.14 12.77 23.12
C SER A 219 13.16 11.98 22.27
N LEU A 220 12.10 12.66 21.86
CA LEU A 220 11.13 12.12 20.92
C LEU A 220 11.43 12.62 19.51
N ILE A 221 11.30 11.73 18.54
CA ILE A 221 11.31 12.07 17.13
C ILE A 221 10.08 11.47 16.45
N LEU A 222 9.40 12.27 15.63
CA LEU A 222 8.31 11.81 14.78
C LEU A 222 8.87 11.33 13.43
N PHE A 223 8.78 10.03 13.16
CA PHE A 223 9.36 9.40 11.98
C PHE A 223 8.27 9.06 10.93
N PRO A 224 8.38 9.55 9.68
CA PRO A 224 7.39 9.31 8.62
C PRO A 224 7.69 8.02 7.85
N PHE A 225 7.27 6.88 8.37
CA PHE A 225 7.56 5.60 7.74
C PHE A 225 6.72 5.37 6.46
N LEU A 226 7.36 4.90 5.39
CA LEU A 226 6.70 4.59 4.12
C LEU A 226 6.30 3.11 4.09
N LEU A 227 4.99 2.85 4.08
CA LEU A 227 4.42 1.51 3.95
C LEU A 227 3.72 1.37 2.59
N GLY A 228 4.29 0.54 1.73
CA GLY A 228 3.78 0.32 0.37
C GLY A 228 3.13 -1.05 0.18
N VAL A 229 2.06 -1.07 -0.60
CA VAL A 229 1.34 -2.27 -1.04
C VAL A 229 1.24 -2.22 -2.56
N ASP A 230 1.59 -3.33 -3.23
CA ASP A 230 1.49 -3.48 -4.69
C ASP A 230 1.24 -4.94 -5.05
N TYR A 231 -0.03 -5.30 -5.27
CA TYR A 231 -0.43 -6.63 -5.71
C TYR A 231 -1.26 -6.57 -6.97
N LYS A 232 -0.96 -7.48 -7.89
CA LYS A 232 -1.69 -7.64 -9.14
C LYS A 232 -2.72 -8.75 -9.01
N VAL A 233 -3.95 -8.49 -9.44
CA VAL A 233 -5.08 -9.41 -9.37
C VAL A 233 -5.74 -9.54 -10.74
N ARG A 234 -5.93 -10.77 -11.19
CA ARG A 234 -6.53 -11.11 -12.50
C ARG A 234 -7.59 -12.18 -12.39
N GLY A 235 -7.38 -13.19 -11.56
CA GLY A 235 -8.17 -14.42 -11.52
C GLY A 235 -9.30 -14.44 -10.51
N ARG A 236 -9.55 -13.32 -9.82
CA ARG A 236 -10.56 -13.17 -8.78
C ARG A 236 -11.16 -11.77 -8.80
N TYR A 237 -12.28 -11.63 -8.10
CA TYR A 237 -12.76 -10.33 -7.69
C TYR A 237 -11.71 -9.66 -6.77
N PRO A 238 -11.28 -8.41 -7.05
CA PRO A 238 -10.22 -7.71 -6.31
C PRO A 238 -10.38 -7.69 -4.78
N LYS A 239 -11.62 -7.54 -4.28
CA LYS A 239 -11.88 -7.56 -2.83
C LYS A 239 -11.56 -8.92 -2.20
N GLU A 240 -12.01 -10.00 -2.82
CA GLU A 240 -11.71 -11.35 -2.35
C GLU A 240 -10.21 -11.66 -2.37
N ALA A 241 -9.50 -11.16 -3.38
CA ALA A 241 -8.04 -11.32 -3.45
C ALA A 241 -7.34 -10.56 -2.33
N ALA A 242 -7.80 -9.33 -2.02
CA ALA A 242 -7.28 -8.55 -0.90
C ALA A 242 -7.50 -9.28 0.44
N ASP A 243 -8.69 -9.81 0.69
CA ASP A 243 -8.98 -10.53 1.94
C ASP A 243 -8.13 -11.81 2.09
N LYS A 244 -7.92 -12.55 1.00
CA LYS A 244 -7.07 -13.76 0.99
C LYS A 244 -5.59 -13.45 1.16
N LEU A 245 -5.12 -12.28 0.73
CA LEU A 245 -3.75 -11.82 0.94
C LEU A 245 -3.55 -11.27 2.36
N ALA A 246 -4.53 -10.54 2.88
CA ALA A 246 -4.44 -9.87 4.17
C ALA A 246 -4.26 -10.85 5.33
N VAL A 247 -5.05 -11.93 5.38
CA VAL A 247 -5.05 -12.85 6.53
C VAL A 247 -3.68 -13.49 6.78
N PRO A 248 -3.01 -14.13 5.79
CA PRO A 248 -1.66 -14.67 5.99
C PRO A 248 -0.63 -13.61 6.40
N ILE A 249 -0.73 -12.38 5.87
CA ILE A 249 0.20 -11.29 6.21
C ILE A 249 0.01 -10.85 7.67
N ILE A 250 -1.24 -10.72 8.13
CA ILE A 250 -1.55 -10.39 9.53
C ILE A 250 -1.05 -11.50 10.46
N LEU A 251 -1.33 -12.77 10.13
CA LEU A 251 -0.88 -13.92 10.93
C LEU A 251 0.65 -13.98 11.00
N LEU A 252 1.34 -13.72 9.88
CA LEU A 252 2.80 -13.62 9.86
C LEU A 252 3.30 -12.48 10.75
N GLY A 253 2.65 -11.32 10.73
CA GLY A 253 2.99 -10.19 11.61
C GLY A 253 2.76 -10.48 13.10
N ILE A 254 1.66 -11.15 13.45
CA ILE A 254 1.39 -11.61 14.83
C ILE A 254 2.47 -12.60 15.28
N GLY A 255 2.78 -13.61 14.46
CA GLY A 255 3.84 -14.57 14.75
C GLY A 255 5.22 -13.92 14.89
N THR A 256 5.55 -12.97 14.00
CA THR A 256 6.79 -12.18 14.06
C THR A 256 6.88 -11.40 15.36
N THR A 257 5.80 -10.73 15.76
CA THR A 257 5.76 -9.95 17.01
C THR A 257 5.94 -10.86 18.22
N ALA A 258 5.30 -12.04 18.24
CA ALA A 258 5.46 -13.00 19.33
C ALA A 258 6.92 -13.51 19.47
N ILE A 259 7.57 -13.86 18.35
CA ILE A 259 8.98 -14.28 18.36
C ILE A 259 9.89 -13.10 18.75
N ALA A 260 9.59 -11.89 18.27
CA ALA A 260 10.32 -10.67 18.59
C ALA A 260 10.31 -10.34 20.08
N ILE A 261 9.16 -10.53 20.77
CA ILE A 261 9.07 -10.40 22.22
C ILE A 261 9.96 -11.42 22.93
N GLY A 262 10.12 -12.64 22.40
CA GLY A 262 11.13 -13.57 22.91
C GLY A 262 12.58 -13.12 22.63
N GLY A 263 12.79 -12.42 21.52
CA GLY A 263 14.07 -11.83 21.09
C GLY A 263 14.64 -10.77 22.02
N VAL A 264 13.76 -10.15 22.82
CA VAL A 264 14.08 -9.23 23.92
C VAL A 264 14.91 -9.96 25.00
N PHE A 265 14.52 -11.18 25.37
CA PHE A 265 15.22 -11.98 26.37
C PHE A 265 16.35 -12.85 25.79
N PHE A 266 16.25 -13.22 24.51
CA PHE A 266 17.21 -14.09 23.84
C PHE A 266 17.56 -13.55 22.45
N ALA A 267 18.69 -12.86 22.33
CA ALA A 267 19.08 -12.13 21.11
C ALA A 267 18.98 -12.93 19.79
N PRO A 268 19.34 -14.23 19.71
CA PRO A 268 19.18 -15.00 18.46
C PRO A 268 17.73 -15.10 17.96
N LEU A 269 16.73 -15.00 18.85
CA LEU A 269 15.32 -14.99 18.45
C LEU A 269 14.96 -13.74 17.63
N SER A 270 15.63 -12.61 17.85
CA SER A 270 15.45 -11.40 17.04
C SER A 270 15.84 -11.62 15.58
N LEU A 271 16.98 -12.27 15.34
CA LEU A 271 17.42 -12.65 13.99
C LEU A 271 16.48 -13.71 13.40
N ALA A 272 16.10 -14.73 14.17
CA ALA A 272 15.17 -15.75 13.72
C ALA A 272 13.82 -15.16 13.31
N ALA A 273 13.28 -14.20 14.07
CA ALA A 273 12.05 -13.50 13.73
C ALA A 273 12.16 -12.86 12.34
N VAL A 274 13.18 -12.03 12.11
CA VAL A 274 13.37 -11.33 10.82
C VAL A 274 13.52 -12.29 9.66
N ILE A 275 14.33 -13.34 9.82
CA ILE A 275 14.55 -14.37 8.78
C ILE A 275 13.21 -15.05 8.43
N VAL A 276 12.48 -15.53 9.44
CA VAL A 276 11.18 -16.20 9.26
C VAL A 276 10.18 -15.26 8.58
N THR A 277 10.14 -13.99 8.96
CA THR A 277 9.26 -13.00 8.34
C THR A 277 9.60 -12.76 6.87
N ILE A 278 10.88 -12.63 6.53
CA ILE A 278 11.33 -12.44 5.14
C ILE A 278 10.92 -13.63 4.27
N PHE A 279 11.28 -14.84 4.69
CA PHE A 279 10.92 -16.06 3.95
C PHE A 279 9.40 -16.29 3.90
N GLY A 280 8.70 -16.05 5.00
CA GLY A 280 7.24 -16.17 5.07
C GLY A 280 6.54 -15.21 4.11
N LYS A 281 6.99 -13.95 4.05
CA LYS A 281 6.44 -12.95 3.13
C LYS A 281 6.69 -13.33 1.68
N GLU A 282 7.91 -13.78 1.36
CA GLU A 282 8.23 -14.20 -0.01
C GLU A 282 7.42 -15.44 -0.42
N TYR A 283 7.21 -16.39 0.49
CA TYR A 283 6.33 -17.54 0.25
C TYR A 283 4.88 -17.12 -0.02
N ILE A 284 4.33 -16.16 0.74
CA ILE A 284 2.98 -15.61 0.50
C ILE A 284 2.91 -14.96 -0.89
N ASN A 285 3.91 -14.14 -1.25
CA ASN A 285 3.98 -13.47 -2.54
C ASN A 285 4.08 -14.47 -3.70
N TYR A 286 4.90 -15.51 -3.54
CA TYR A 286 5.04 -16.61 -4.50
C TYR A 286 3.73 -17.36 -4.69
N ARG A 287 3.06 -17.76 -3.60
CA ARG A 287 1.77 -18.45 -3.63
C ARG A 287 0.70 -17.62 -4.32
N HIS A 288 0.64 -16.31 -4.06
CA HIS A 288 -0.27 -15.39 -4.73
C HIS A 288 -0.01 -15.34 -6.23
N ARG A 289 1.24 -15.07 -6.64
CA ARG A 289 1.63 -15.00 -8.05
C ARG A 289 1.31 -16.29 -8.80
N ASN A 290 1.55 -17.45 -8.18
CA ASN A 290 1.26 -18.74 -8.78
C ASN A 290 -0.27 -18.98 -8.88
N SER A 291 -1.04 -18.64 -7.85
CA SER A 291 -2.50 -18.79 -7.88
C SER A 291 -3.14 -17.91 -8.95
N GLU A 292 -2.69 -16.67 -9.10
CA GLU A 292 -3.21 -15.75 -10.11
C GLU A 292 -2.84 -16.16 -11.54
N ARG A 293 -1.66 -16.78 -11.75
CA ARG A 293 -1.24 -17.28 -13.07
C ARG A 293 -2.07 -18.46 -13.56
N LEU A 294 -2.47 -19.35 -12.64
CA LEU A 294 -3.18 -20.60 -12.98
C LEU A 294 -4.70 -20.40 -13.14
N ARG A 295 -5.26 -19.30 -12.65
CA ARG A 295 -6.69 -19.02 -12.70
C ARG A 295 -7.11 -18.42 -14.05
N ARG A 296 -8.36 -18.71 -14.45
CA ARG A 296 -9.01 -17.97 -15.54
C ARG A 296 -9.19 -16.52 -15.13
N CYS A 297 -8.95 -15.59 -16.04
CA CYS A 297 -9.10 -14.17 -15.77
C CYS A 297 -10.58 -13.86 -15.48
N TYR A 298 -10.83 -13.13 -14.39
CA TYR A 298 -12.17 -12.78 -13.94
C TYR A 298 -12.83 -11.79 -14.90
N PHE A 299 -12.07 -10.80 -15.40
CA PHE A 299 -12.50 -9.83 -16.40
C PHE A 299 -12.18 -10.29 -17.82
N HIS A 300 -12.62 -11.51 -18.15
CA HIS A 300 -12.54 -12.01 -19.52
C HIS A 300 -13.68 -11.44 -20.37
N PRO A 301 -13.44 -11.07 -21.64
CA PRO A 301 -14.52 -10.75 -22.57
C PRO A 301 -15.56 -11.89 -22.59
N MET A 302 -16.85 -11.53 -22.51
CA MET A 302 -17.96 -12.48 -22.54
C MET A 302 -18.66 -12.44 -23.89
N ASN A 303 -19.34 -13.53 -24.24
CA ASN A 303 -20.19 -13.58 -25.44
C ASN A 303 -21.61 -13.05 -25.18
N ASN A 304 -22.00 -12.90 -23.91
CA ASN A 304 -23.33 -12.50 -23.50
C ASN A 304 -23.21 -11.39 -22.45
N GLY A 305 -23.42 -10.14 -22.87
CA GLY A 305 -23.20 -8.97 -22.01
C GLY A 305 -21.75 -8.49 -21.94
N LEU A 306 -21.57 -7.32 -21.31
CA LEU A 306 -20.27 -6.68 -21.12
C LEU A 306 -19.94 -6.54 -19.63
N LYS A 307 -18.85 -7.19 -19.17
CA LYS A 307 -18.40 -7.07 -17.79
C LYS A 307 -17.70 -5.74 -17.56
N VAL A 308 -18.15 -4.99 -16.57
CA VAL A 308 -17.56 -3.72 -16.13
C VAL A 308 -16.21 -3.99 -15.46
N LEU A 309 -15.12 -3.52 -16.07
CA LEU A 309 -13.75 -3.57 -15.54
C LEU A 309 -13.46 -2.38 -14.61
N GLY A 310 -14.10 -1.25 -14.82
CA GLY A 310 -13.82 -0.04 -14.06
C GLY A 310 -14.88 1.01 -14.29
N VAL A 311 -15.01 1.92 -13.33
CA VAL A 311 -15.87 3.09 -13.42
C VAL A 311 -15.03 4.31 -13.11
N ILE A 312 -15.10 5.33 -13.96
CA ILE A 312 -14.37 6.59 -13.77
C ILE A 312 -15.09 7.40 -12.68
N PRO A 313 -14.41 7.82 -11.60
CA PRO A 313 -15.03 8.62 -10.56
C PRO A 313 -15.66 9.92 -11.08
N GLY A 314 -16.86 10.24 -10.61
CA GLY A 314 -17.60 11.46 -10.96
C GLY A 314 -18.37 11.41 -12.29
N THR A 315 -18.27 10.34 -13.08
CA THR A 315 -19.03 10.19 -14.34
C THR A 315 -20.47 9.70 -14.10
N PRO A 316 -21.35 9.70 -15.11
CA PRO A 316 -22.72 9.20 -14.95
C PRO A 316 -22.79 7.79 -14.36
N ALA A 317 -21.91 6.87 -14.75
CA ALA A 317 -21.87 5.51 -14.22
C ALA A 317 -21.58 5.46 -12.71
N ASP A 318 -20.68 6.30 -12.21
CA ASP A 318 -20.39 6.42 -10.78
C ASP A 318 -21.59 6.98 -10.00
N ARG A 319 -22.25 8.01 -10.57
CA ARG A 319 -23.47 8.61 -9.97
C ARG A 319 -24.65 7.65 -9.92
N LEU A 320 -24.75 6.78 -10.92
CA LEU A 320 -25.78 5.73 -11.01
C LEU A 320 -25.43 4.48 -10.17
N GLY A 321 -24.27 4.47 -9.51
CA GLY A 321 -23.84 3.37 -8.65
C GLY A 321 -23.59 2.08 -9.41
N ILE A 322 -23.11 2.16 -10.67
CA ILE A 322 -22.62 0.99 -11.40
C ILE A 322 -21.32 0.53 -10.73
N GLU A 323 -21.21 -0.76 -10.46
CA GLU A 323 -20.08 -1.33 -9.75
C GLU A 323 -19.21 -2.20 -10.65
N VAL A 324 -17.92 -2.24 -10.32
CA VAL A 324 -16.97 -3.08 -11.05
C VAL A 324 -17.31 -4.55 -10.79
N GLY A 325 -17.33 -5.34 -11.87
CA GLY A 325 -17.66 -6.76 -11.85
C GLY A 325 -19.08 -7.09 -12.30
N GLU A 326 -19.99 -6.11 -12.29
CA GLU A 326 -21.35 -6.23 -12.86
C GLU A 326 -21.30 -6.44 -14.38
N ASN A 327 -22.36 -7.04 -14.95
CA ASN A 327 -22.47 -7.24 -16.39
C ASN A 327 -23.61 -6.40 -16.97
N ILE A 328 -23.33 -5.63 -18.00
CA ILE A 328 -24.35 -4.91 -18.76
C ILE A 328 -24.91 -5.87 -19.81
N MET A 329 -26.19 -6.21 -19.68
CA MET A 329 -26.86 -7.20 -20.53
C MET A 329 -27.60 -6.53 -21.68
N LYS A 330 -28.29 -5.41 -21.40
CA LYS A 330 -29.04 -4.65 -22.40
C LYS A 330 -28.87 -3.15 -22.22
N VAL A 331 -28.98 -2.44 -23.33
CA VAL A 331 -29.06 -0.98 -23.40
C VAL A 331 -30.31 -0.63 -24.20
N ASN A 332 -31.23 0.12 -23.60
CA ASN A 332 -32.49 0.54 -24.23
C ASN A 332 -33.30 -0.64 -24.79
N GLY A 333 -33.29 -1.76 -24.07
CA GLY A 333 -33.98 -3.00 -24.46
C GLY A 333 -33.24 -3.86 -25.50
N GLN A 334 -32.13 -3.39 -26.07
CA GLN A 334 -31.30 -4.14 -27.02
C GLN A 334 -30.17 -4.89 -26.31
N MET A 335 -29.95 -6.15 -26.67
CA MET A 335 -28.87 -6.96 -26.11
C MET A 335 -27.51 -6.50 -26.62
N VAL A 336 -26.53 -6.35 -25.72
CA VAL A 336 -25.19 -5.85 -26.05
C VAL A 336 -24.13 -6.91 -25.76
N ASN A 337 -23.39 -7.30 -26.80
CA ASN A 337 -22.35 -8.34 -26.71
C ASN A 337 -20.96 -7.82 -27.12
N SER A 338 -20.89 -6.59 -27.62
CA SER A 338 -19.64 -5.90 -27.95
C SER A 338 -19.69 -4.46 -27.49
N ILE A 339 -18.52 -3.90 -27.25
CA ILE A 339 -18.35 -2.48 -26.86
C ILE A 339 -18.97 -1.56 -27.94
N ASP A 340 -18.79 -1.89 -29.22
CA ASP A 340 -19.41 -1.14 -30.32
C ASP A 340 -20.94 -1.18 -30.27
N SER A 341 -21.54 -2.35 -30.00
CA SER A 341 -22.99 -2.49 -29.86
C SER A 341 -23.52 -1.69 -28.67
N PHE A 342 -22.76 -1.64 -27.57
CA PHE A 342 -23.10 -0.83 -26.40
C PHE A 342 -23.13 0.66 -26.74
N TYR A 343 -22.12 1.18 -27.43
CA TYR A 343 -22.11 2.59 -27.82
C TYR A 343 -23.21 2.93 -28.82
N GLN A 344 -23.46 2.08 -29.82
CA GLN A 344 -24.51 2.29 -30.80
C GLN A 344 -25.90 2.34 -30.13
N SER A 345 -26.20 1.39 -29.25
CA SER A 345 -27.48 1.35 -28.53
C SER A 345 -27.62 2.49 -27.51
N LEU A 346 -26.52 2.98 -26.94
CA LEU A 346 -26.54 4.15 -26.06
C LEU A 346 -26.86 5.44 -26.83
N GLN A 347 -26.24 5.63 -28.00
CA GLN A 347 -26.46 6.82 -28.84
C GLN A 347 -27.84 6.85 -29.51
N ALA A 348 -28.44 5.69 -29.76
CA ALA A 348 -29.73 5.57 -30.44
C ALA A 348 -30.90 6.23 -29.67
N SER A 349 -30.81 6.39 -28.35
CA SER A 349 -31.92 6.90 -27.51
C SER A 349 -31.78 8.37 -27.12
N GLY A 350 -30.85 9.10 -27.74
CA GLY A 350 -30.65 10.53 -27.50
C GLY A 350 -30.11 10.81 -26.09
N ALA A 351 -30.82 11.64 -25.33
CA ALA A 351 -30.37 12.06 -24.00
C ALA A 351 -30.75 11.07 -22.88
N TYR A 352 -31.66 10.11 -23.09
CA TYR A 352 -32.12 9.18 -22.05
C TYR A 352 -31.65 7.77 -22.35
N PHE A 353 -31.24 7.03 -21.32
CA PHE A 353 -30.86 5.63 -21.47
C PHE A 353 -31.35 4.77 -20.31
N LYS A 354 -31.59 3.50 -20.61
CA LYS A 354 -31.90 2.44 -19.65
C LYS A 354 -30.93 1.28 -19.83
N LEU A 355 -30.32 0.83 -18.74
CA LEU A 355 -29.41 -0.30 -18.67
C LEU A 355 -30.06 -1.44 -17.89
N ASP A 356 -29.97 -2.64 -18.42
CA ASP A 356 -30.25 -3.88 -17.70
C ASP A 356 -28.90 -4.44 -17.24
N ILE A 357 -28.66 -4.42 -15.94
CA ILE A 357 -27.38 -4.80 -15.34
C ILE A 357 -27.58 -6.03 -14.47
N GLU A 358 -26.81 -7.08 -14.72
CA GLU A 358 -26.68 -8.23 -13.83
C GLU A 358 -25.65 -7.90 -12.75
N ASP A 359 -26.06 -7.99 -11.49
CA ASP A 359 -25.21 -7.72 -10.33
C ASP A 359 -24.20 -8.86 -10.06
N LEU A 360 -23.48 -8.80 -8.94
CA LEU A 360 -22.53 -9.85 -8.54
C LEU A 360 -23.20 -11.16 -8.08
N ASN A 361 -24.50 -11.13 -7.77
CA ASN A 361 -25.31 -12.27 -7.33
C ASN A 361 -26.05 -12.96 -8.50
N GLY A 362 -26.05 -12.35 -9.69
CA GLY A 362 -26.80 -12.81 -10.86
C GLY A 362 -28.22 -12.24 -10.95
N GLU A 363 -28.54 -11.24 -10.14
CA GLU A 363 -29.84 -10.55 -10.16
C GLU A 363 -29.82 -9.39 -11.15
N ILE A 364 -30.88 -9.27 -11.95
CA ILE A 364 -31.01 -8.17 -12.91
C ILE A 364 -31.60 -6.95 -12.20
N ARG A 365 -30.85 -5.85 -12.21
CA ARG A 365 -31.32 -4.53 -11.79
C ARG A 365 -31.37 -3.56 -12.97
N PHE A 366 -32.34 -2.66 -12.94
CA PHE A 366 -32.53 -1.65 -13.96
C PHE A 366 -31.95 -0.32 -13.49
N VAL A 367 -31.12 0.28 -14.31
CA VAL A 367 -30.53 1.61 -14.05
C VAL A 367 -30.91 2.51 -15.21
N GLN A 368 -31.40 3.70 -14.92
CA GLN A 368 -31.80 4.66 -15.95
C GLN A 368 -31.30 6.05 -15.60
N GLY A 369 -30.99 6.84 -16.62
CA GLY A 369 -30.43 8.17 -16.45
C GLY A 369 -30.50 9.00 -17.73
N ALA A 370 -30.16 10.27 -17.58
CA ALA A 370 -29.99 11.17 -18.71
C ALA A 370 -28.51 11.54 -18.87
N LEU A 371 -28.06 11.65 -20.12
CA LEU A 371 -26.78 12.21 -20.53
C LEU A 371 -26.93 13.73 -20.61
N TYR A 372 -26.09 14.46 -19.87
CA TYR A 372 -26.02 15.92 -19.92
C TYR A 372 -24.86 16.40 -20.80
N GLN A 373 -24.92 17.65 -21.24
CA GLN A 373 -23.83 18.26 -21.99
C GLN A 373 -22.55 18.29 -21.14
N GLY A 374 -21.47 17.71 -21.65
CA GLY A 374 -20.19 17.57 -20.94
C GLY A 374 -20.04 16.26 -20.14
N ASP A 375 -21.07 15.42 -20.07
CA ASP A 375 -20.92 14.07 -19.53
C ASP A 375 -20.01 13.22 -20.42
N HIS A 376 -19.36 12.23 -19.80
CA HIS A 376 -18.50 11.32 -20.52
C HIS A 376 -19.32 10.51 -21.54
N HIS A 377 -18.90 10.50 -22.80
CA HIS A 377 -19.62 9.87 -23.91
C HIS A 377 -19.84 8.35 -23.75
N GLU A 378 -19.13 7.73 -22.81
CA GLU A 378 -19.15 6.29 -22.53
C GLU A 378 -19.75 5.99 -21.15
N LEU A 379 -20.49 6.94 -20.56
CA LEU A 379 -20.93 6.96 -19.16
C LEU A 379 -19.78 6.89 -18.13
N GLY A 380 -18.53 6.76 -18.60
CA GLY A 380 -17.33 6.48 -17.81
C GLY A 380 -17.19 5.01 -17.39
N ILE A 381 -17.77 4.08 -18.16
CA ILE A 381 -17.61 2.63 -17.95
C ILE A 381 -16.41 2.13 -18.73
N LEU A 382 -15.58 1.30 -18.10
CA LEU A 382 -14.42 0.69 -18.70
C LEU A 382 -14.66 -0.80 -18.90
N PHE A 383 -14.27 -1.33 -20.05
CA PHE A 383 -14.39 -2.74 -20.42
C PHE A 383 -13.01 -3.36 -20.69
N SER A 384 -12.94 -4.69 -20.72
CA SER A 384 -11.74 -5.41 -21.13
C SER A 384 -11.69 -5.56 -22.65
N ASP A 385 -10.84 -4.76 -23.29
CA ASP A 385 -10.62 -4.78 -24.75
C ASP A 385 -9.16 -4.50 -25.09
N THR A 386 -8.84 -4.49 -26.38
CA THR A 386 -7.60 -3.99 -26.95
C THR A 386 -7.26 -2.58 -26.43
N PRO A 387 -6.04 -2.36 -25.92
CA PRO A 387 -5.62 -1.07 -25.39
C PRO A 387 -5.75 0.04 -26.43
N TYR A 388 -6.21 1.22 -25.98
CA TYR A 388 -6.40 2.41 -26.82
C TYR A 388 -5.19 2.72 -27.71
N ARG A 389 -3.97 2.68 -27.15
CA ARG A 389 -2.74 2.96 -27.91
C ARG A 389 -2.54 2.02 -29.11
N ARG A 390 -2.99 0.76 -29.02
CA ARG A 390 -2.90 -0.20 -30.12
C ARG A 390 -4.00 -0.04 -31.15
N LYS A 391 -5.14 0.56 -30.79
CA LYS A 391 -6.18 0.91 -31.77
C LYS A 391 -5.76 2.08 -32.67
N GLN A 392 -4.81 2.90 -32.23
CA GLN A 392 -4.28 4.05 -32.96
C GLN A 392 -3.01 3.76 -33.78
N ALA A 393 -2.37 2.62 -33.55
CA ALA A 393 -1.12 2.21 -34.21
C ALA A 393 -1.44 1.24 -35.33
#